data_AF-A0A6S7KUB2-F1
#
_entry.id   AF-A0A6S7KUB2-F1
#
_cell.length_a   1.000
_cell.length_b   1.000
_cell.length_c   1.000
_cell.angle_alpha   90.00
_cell.angle_beta   90.00
_cell.angle_gamma   90.00
#
_symmetry.space_group_name_H-M   'P 1'
#
loop_
_entity.id
_entity.type
_entity.pdbx_description
1 polymer ?
#
loop_
_entity_poly.entity_id
_entity_poly.type
_entity_poly.pdbx_seq_one_letter_code
_entity_poly.pdbx_strand_id
1 'polypeptide(L)'
;QIILPPGGNSLIVLNGSTVRIEWSIDGSVSSGNIIFRSWVFIRSGKTERLGEISGAGKITITTKLYEVDIKEPATLILKNVNGSYNGKYTFTLLSPGNSISEVDVVIAG
;
A
#
# COMPACT_ATOMS: atom_id res chain seq x y z
N GLN A 1 7.03 -3.60 -13.65
CA GLN A 1 7.35 -2.29 -13.04
C GLN A 1 6.12 -1.76 -12.28
N ILE A 2 6.29 -0.96 -11.22
CA ILE A 2 5.15 -0.30 -10.53
C ILE A 2 4.89 1.05 -11.19
N ILE A 3 3.60 1.36 -11.38
CA ILE A 3 3.09 2.66 -11.79
C ILE A 3 2.46 3.30 -10.54
N LEU A 4 2.80 4.57 -10.28
CA LEU A 4 2.30 5.32 -9.13
C LEU A 4 0.77 5.45 -9.13
N PRO A 5 0.13 5.60 -7.96
CA PRO A 5 -1.31 5.79 -7.90
C PRO A 5 -1.79 7.06 -8.61
N PRO A 6 -3.08 7.09 -9.02
CA PRO A 6 -3.74 8.31 -9.47
C PRO A 6 -3.68 9.36 -8.34
N GLY A 7 -3.02 10.49 -8.59
CA GLY A 7 -2.73 11.51 -7.57
C GLY A 7 -1.23 11.70 -7.28
N GLY A 8 -0.38 10.82 -7.81
CA GLY A 8 1.08 10.93 -7.66
C GLY A 8 1.58 10.37 -6.34
N ASN A 9 2.64 10.96 -5.81
CA ASN A 9 3.29 10.52 -4.58
C ASN A 9 2.70 11.16 -3.31
N SER A 10 1.62 11.95 -3.40
CA SER A 10 1.00 12.59 -2.23
C SER A 10 -0.53 12.55 -2.30
N LEU A 11 -1.16 12.16 -1.20
CA LEU A 11 -2.61 12.11 -1.05
C LEU A 11 -3.05 12.94 0.15
N ILE A 12 -3.92 13.92 -0.10
CA ILE A 12 -4.62 14.66 0.96
C ILE A 12 -6.00 14.02 1.14
N VAL A 13 -6.31 13.61 2.37
CA VAL A 13 -7.52 12.84 2.66
C VAL A 13 -8.25 13.41 3.86
N LEU A 14 -9.58 13.29 3.87
CA LEU A 14 -10.40 13.84 4.95
C LEU A 14 -10.40 12.91 6.16
N ASN A 15 -10.33 13.49 7.36
CA ASN A 15 -10.50 12.77 8.61
C ASN A 15 -11.84 12.01 8.66
N GLY A 16 -11.82 10.78 9.15
CA GLY A 16 -12.95 9.84 9.21
C GLY A 16 -13.27 9.11 7.90
N SER A 17 -12.59 9.42 6.80
CA SER A 17 -12.87 8.81 5.49
C SER A 17 -12.26 7.42 5.31
N THR A 18 -12.69 6.71 4.25
CA THR A 18 -12.02 5.51 3.73
C THR A 18 -11.20 5.90 2.50
N VAL A 19 -9.91 5.57 2.51
CA VAL A 19 -8.95 5.93 1.47
C VAL A 19 -8.49 4.68 0.73
N ARG A 20 -8.36 4.77 -0.60
CA ARG A 20 -7.75 3.73 -1.43
C ARG A 20 -6.44 4.25 -2.01
N ILE A 21 -5.35 3.54 -1.76
CA ILE A 21 -4.07 3.77 -2.40
C ILE A 21 -3.89 2.66 -3.44
N GLU A 22 -4.03 3.04 -4.70
CA GLU A 22 -4.12 2.11 -5.83
C GLU A 22 -2.83 2.15 -6.66
N TRP A 23 -1.88 1.26 -6.36
CA TRP A 23 -0.74 1.08 -7.25
C TRP A 23 -1.18 0.29 -8.48
N SER A 24 -0.57 0.59 -9.61
CA SER A 24 -0.72 -0.21 -10.82
C SER A 24 0.53 -1.04 -11.05
N ILE A 25 0.35 -2.30 -11.41
CA ILE A 25 1.46 -3.17 -11.83
C ILE A 25 1.44 -3.19 -13.35
N ASP A 26 2.57 -2.85 -13.97
CA ASP A 26 2.74 -2.94 -15.42
C ASP A 26 2.35 -4.34 -15.92
N GLY A 27 1.52 -4.39 -16.97
CA GLY A 27 1.00 -5.61 -17.58
C GLY A 27 2.08 -6.52 -18.16
N SER A 28 3.32 -6.05 -18.32
CA SER A 28 4.48 -6.89 -18.63
C SER A 28 4.80 -7.90 -17.52
N VAL A 29 4.38 -7.64 -16.28
CA VAL A 29 4.53 -8.57 -15.14
C VAL A 29 3.36 -9.53 -15.13
N SER A 30 3.54 -10.71 -15.72
CA SER A 30 2.53 -11.77 -15.64
C SER A 30 2.25 -12.13 -14.19
N SER A 31 0.97 -12.31 -13.83
CA SER A 31 0.54 -12.68 -12.47
C SER A 31 1.25 -13.91 -11.92
N GLY A 32 1.57 -14.90 -12.77
CA GLY A 32 2.32 -16.10 -12.41
C GLY A 32 3.79 -15.89 -12.00
N ASN A 33 4.35 -14.70 -12.27
CA ASN A 33 5.72 -14.33 -11.93
C ASN A 33 5.81 -13.42 -10.70
N ILE A 34 4.67 -13.08 -10.08
CA ILE A 34 4.67 -12.29 -8.85
C ILE A 34 4.86 -13.23 -7.67
N ILE A 35 5.97 -13.06 -6.96
CA ILE A 35 6.35 -13.90 -5.83
C ILE A 35 5.74 -13.37 -4.54
N PHE A 36 5.76 -12.04 -4.38
CA PHE A 36 5.37 -11.39 -3.14
C PHE A 36 4.98 -9.93 -3.35
N ARG A 37 4.02 -9.46 -2.56
CA ARG A 37 3.55 -8.07 -2.52
C ARG A 37 3.46 -7.65 -1.06
N SER A 38 3.91 -6.45 -0.70
CA SER A 38 3.74 -5.95 0.66
C SER A 38 3.47 -4.47 0.74
N TRP A 39 2.76 -4.09 1.80
CA TRP A 39 2.45 -2.72 2.14
C TRP A 39 3.01 -2.40 3.52
N VAL A 40 3.71 -1.29 3.58
CA VAL A 40 4.44 -0.86 4.77
C VAL A 40 4.09 0.60 5.06
N PHE A 41 3.86 0.90 6.33
CA PHE A 41 3.70 2.26 6.83
C PHE A 41 4.98 2.71 7.52
N ILE A 42 5.41 3.93 7.22
CA ILE A 42 6.60 4.55 7.80
C ILE A 42 6.20 5.89 8.42
N ARG A 43 6.46 6.03 9.72
CA ARG A 43 6.21 7.26 10.47
C ARG A 43 7.32 7.51 11.48
N SER A 44 7.91 8.71 11.43
CA SER A 44 8.98 9.13 12.35
C SER A 44 10.12 8.11 12.46
N GLY A 45 10.52 7.51 11.32
CA GLY A 45 11.57 6.50 11.25
C GLY A 45 11.18 5.10 11.74
N LYS A 46 9.93 4.90 12.20
CA LYS A 46 9.40 3.57 12.55
C LYS A 46 8.68 2.97 11.35
N THR A 47 8.93 1.69 11.13
CA THR A 47 8.39 0.90 10.02
C THR A 47 7.42 -0.14 10.55
N GLU A 48 6.24 -0.22 9.96
CA GLU A 48 5.21 -1.19 10.31
C GLU A 48 4.68 -1.86 9.05
N ARG A 49 4.64 -3.21 9.04
CA ARG A 49 4.00 -3.93 7.94
C ARG A 49 2.49 -3.90 8.16
N LEU A 50 1.76 -3.40 7.16
CA LEU A 50 0.30 -3.36 7.19
C LEU A 50 -0.27 -4.70 6.71
N GLY A 51 0.32 -5.24 5.65
CA GLY A 51 -0.01 -6.58 5.17
C GLY A 51 0.80 -6.97 3.95
N GLU A 52 0.50 -8.16 3.45
CA GLU A 52 1.21 -8.78 2.34
C GLU A 52 0.32 -9.76 1.57
N ILE A 53 0.72 -10.04 0.32
CA ILE A 53 0.21 -11.15 -0.48
C ILE A 53 1.39 -12.02 -0.89
N SER A 54 1.33 -13.31 -0.55
CA SER A 54 2.35 -14.28 -0.92
C SER A 54 1.86 -15.20 -2.05
N GLY A 55 2.79 -15.49 -2.98
CA GLY A 55 2.55 -16.37 -4.12
C GLY A 55 1.29 -16.00 -4.91
N ALA A 56 0.43 -16.99 -5.10
CA ALA A 56 -0.74 -16.91 -5.97
C ALA A 56 -1.96 -16.15 -5.42
N GLY A 57 -1.90 -15.54 -4.22
CA GLY A 57 -2.98 -14.63 -3.78
C GLY A 57 -3.40 -14.67 -2.31
N LYS A 58 -2.65 -15.32 -1.41
CA LYS A 58 -3.03 -15.33 0.01
C LYS A 58 -2.75 -13.97 0.64
N ILE A 59 -3.83 -13.22 0.94
CA ILE A 59 -3.77 -11.94 1.65
C ILE A 59 -3.59 -12.17 3.15
N THR A 60 -2.64 -11.48 3.76
CA THR A 60 -2.41 -11.46 5.21
C THR A 60 -2.31 -10.02 5.71
N ILE A 61 -3.20 -9.63 6.62
CA ILE A 61 -3.09 -8.36 7.35
C ILE A 61 -2.23 -8.59 8.60
N THR A 62 -1.22 -7.75 8.81
CA THR A 62 -0.22 -7.93 9.89
C THR A 62 -0.30 -6.87 10.96
N THR A 63 -0.85 -5.69 10.66
CA THR A 63 -1.04 -4.63 11.66
C THR A 63 -2.21 -4.95 12.59
N LYS A 64 -2.09 -4.50 13.85
CA LYS A 64 -3.20 -4.45 14.83
C LYS A 64 -3.60 -3.02 15.20
N LEU A 65 -2.84 -2.04 14.72
CA LEU A 65 -3.00 -0.63 15.09
C LEU A 65 -3.93 0.11 14.13
N TYR A 66 -3.99 -0.34 12.88
CA TYR A 66 -4.76 0.30 11.83
C TYR A 66 -5.82 -0.64 11.27
N GLU A 67 -6.97 -0.08 10.93
CA GLU A 67 -8.02 -0.79 10.23
C GLU A 67 -7.75 -0.69 8.72
N VAL A 68 -7.27 -1.79 8.14
CA VAL A 68 -6.85 -1.83 6.74
C VAL A 68 -7.39 -3.08 6.04
N ASP A 69 -7.67 -2.93 4.75
CA ASP A 69 -7.87 -4.06 3.84
C ASP A 69 -6.84 -4.00 2.71
N ILE A 70 -6.60 -5.15 2.09
CA ILE A 70 -5.81 -5.27 0.87
C ILE A 70 -6.70 -5.87 -0.22
N LYS A 71 -6.62 -5.31 -1.43
CA LYS A 71 -7.30 -5.84 -2.62
C LYS A 71 -6.28 -6.08 -3.72
N GLU A 72 -6.43 -7.20 -4.41
CA GLU A 72 -5.61 -7.51 -5.57
C GLU A 72 -5.86 -6.56 -6.75
N PRO A 73 -4.84 -6.29 -7.59
CA PRO A 73 -3.49 -6.82 -7.48
C PRO A 73 -2.58 -6.03 -6.51
N ALA A 74 -2.88 -4.74 -6.29
CA ALA A 74 -1.93 -3.81 -5.66
C ALA A 74 -2.62 -2.64 -4.93
N THR A 75 -3.74 -2.88 -4.25
CA THR A 75 -4.50 -1.83 -3.55
C THR A 75 -4.44 -1.99 -2.03
N LEU A 76 -4.12 -0.89 -1.34
CA LEU A 76 -4.29 -0.75 0.11
C LEU A 76 -5.50 0.12 0.40
N ILE A 77 -6.36 -0.32 1.32
CA ILE A 77 -7.54 0.41 1.76
C ILE A 77 -7.34 0.77 3.23
N LEU A 78 -7.35 2.06 3.55
CA LEU A 78 -7.29 2.59 4.91
C LEU A 78 -8.69 2.98 5.33
N LYS A 79 -9.18 2.47 6.47
CA LYS A 79 -10.54 2.74 6.95
C LYS A 79 -10.52 3.71 8.12
N ASN A 80 -11.54 4.57 8.17
CA ASN A 80 -11.78 5.52 9.26
C ASN A 80 -10.49 6.28 9.64
N VAL A 81 -9.85 6.88 8.63
CA VAL A 81 -8.51 7.47 8.80
C VAL A 81 -8.55 8.67 9.74
N ASN A 82 -7.49 8.83 10.52
CA ASN A 82 -7.30 9.97 11.41
C ASN A 82 -5.82 10.35 11.43
N GLY A 83 -5.43 11.39 12.17
CA GLY A 83 -4.05 11.90 12.17
C GLY A 83 -2.94 10.88 12.50
N SER A 84 -3.25 9.71 13.04
CA SER A 84 -2.28 8.61 13.21
C SER A 84 -1.84 7.95 11.88
N TYR A 85 -2.65 8.05 10.84
CA TYR A 85 -2.37 7.57 9.48
C TYR A 85 -1.50 8.54 8.66
N ASN A 86 -1.12 9.69 9.24
CA ASN A 86 -0.16 10.59 8.60
C ASN A 86 1.21 9.94 8.49
N GLY A 87 1.71 9.79 7.26
CA GLY A 87 3.02 9.25 7.01
C GLY A 87 3.17 8.68 5.61
N LYS A 88 4.23 7.91 5.43
CA LYS A 88 4.61 7.35 4.15
C LYS A 88 4.16 5.90 4.04
N TYR A 89 3.60 5.54 2.90
CA TYR A 89 3.13 4.20 2.57
C TYR A 89 3.96 3.66 1.41
N THR A 90 4.58 2.50 1.63
CA THR A 90 5.44 1.84 0.64
C THR A 90 4.78 0.57 0.15
N PHE A 91 4.72 0.41 -1.17
CA PHE A 91 4.34 -0.84 -1.84
C PHE A 91 5.59 -1.50 -2.43
N THR A 92 5.83 -2.75 -2.04
CA THR A 92 6.89 -3.59 -2.60
C THR A 92 6.31 -4.69 -3.46
N LEU A 93 6.85 -4.87 -4.65
CA LEU A 93 6.55 -5.95 -5.58
C LEU A 93 7.80 -6.78 -5.85
N LEU A 94 7.80 -8.02 -5.35
CA LEU A 94 8.83 -9.01 -5.66
C LEU A 94 8.43 -9.81 -6.89
N SER A 95 9.24 -9.70 -7.93
CA SER A 95 9.14 -10.36 -9.23
C SER A 95 10.56 -10.42 -9.81
N PRO A 96 10.84 -11.10 -10.94
CA PRO A 96 12.19 -11.13 -11.49
C PRO A 96 12.88 -9.76 -11.64
N GLY A 97 12.09 -8.68 -11.79
CA GLY A 97 12.61 -7.30 -11.87
C GLY A 97 12.69 -6.53 -10.55
N ASN A 98 11.97 -6.91 -9.50
CA ASN A 98 11.77 -6.19 -8.23
C ASN A 98 11.41 -4.69 -8.36
N SER A 99 10.43 -4.23 -7.60
CA SER A 99 10.08 -2.79 -7.63
C SER A 99 9.47 -2.33 -6.32
N ILE A 100 9.68 -1.05 -6.02
CA ILE A 100 9.17 -0.37 -4.83
C ILE A 100 8.56 0.96 -5.25
N SER A 101 7.48 1.38 -4.60
CA SER A 101 6.84 2.67 -4.78
C SER A 101 6.39 3.24 -3.45
N GLU A 102 6.38 4.57 -3.33
CA GLU A 102 6.05 5.29 -2.09
C GLU A 102 4.97 6.35 -2.34
N VAL A 103 4.12 6.55 -1.35
CA VAL A 103 3.04 7.56 -1.32
C VAL A 103 2.99 8.18 0.07
N ASP A 104 3.04 9.50 0.14
CA ASP A 104 2.82 10.27 1.37
C ASP A 104 1.32 10.56 1.55
N VAL A 105 0.78 10.21 2.71
CA VAL A 105 -0.62 10.49 3.06
C VAL A 105 -0.68 11.54 4.15
N VAL A 106 -1.47 12.59 3.89
CA VAL A 106 -1.74 13.68 4.81
C VAL A 106 -3.24 13.75 5.09
N ILE A 107 -3.62 13.64 6.36
CA ILE A 107 -4.99 13.76 6.83
C ILE A 107 -5.30 15.24 7.09
N ALA A 108 -6.22 15.80 6.30
CA ALA A 108 -6.81 17.10 6.54
C ALA A 108 -7.90 17.00 7.61
N GLY A 109 -7.92 17.98 8.51
CA GLY A 109 -8.84 18.08 9.65
C GLY A 109 -10.28 18.36 9.27
#